data_AF-A0A9Q1EN44-F1
#
_entry.id   AF-A0A9Q1EN44-F1
#
_cell.length_a   1.000
_cell.length_b   1.000
_cell.length_c   1.000
_cell.angle_alpha   90.00
_cell.angle_beta   90.00
_cell.angle_gamma   90.00
#
_symmetry.space_group_name_H-M   'P 1'
#
loop_
_entity.id
_entity.type
_entity.pdbx_description
1 polymer ?
#
loop_
_entity_poly.entity_id
_entity_poly.type
_entity_poly.pdbx_seq_one_letter_code
_entity_poly.pdbx_strand_id
1 'polypeptide(L)'
;MYDIVADCSDNVPTRYLVNDACVLGGKPLVSASALRMEGQLTVYNYEGGPCYRCLYPVPPPPETVTNCSDGGVLGVVPGIMGCFQALEVLKIASGQGSSCSQQLLMLDAQDVRFRSIRLRPRQAGCAACGENPTVTALQDYEAFCGSSATDKCRRLCLLSKEQRISVQEYKEILEGGAPHLLLDVRPLVEVDICHLPLSLSIPLASLEDRKTEHVQLLKERIVEAKQRLKSESCVPVYVICKMGNDSQRAVQILQQMAGLEVEPISAKDVSGGLMAWAQKIDPSFPQY
;
A
#
# COMPACT_ATOMS: atom_id res chain seq x y z
N MET A 1 -15.32 -16.20 25.18
CA MET A 1 -15.12 -14.76 24.93
C MET A 1 -13.74 -14.40 25.46
N TYR A 2 -12.98 -13.55 24.77
CA TYR A 2 -11.61 -13.19 25.17
C TYR A 2 -11.61 -12.02 26.15
N ASP A 3 -10.58 -11.95 27.01
CA ASP A 3 -10.44 -10.90 28.04
C ASP A 3 -9.69 -9.67 27.53
N ILE A 4 -8.71 -9.88 26.65
CA ILE A 4 -7.88 -8.84 26.05
C ILE A 4 -7.81 -9.13 24.55
N VAL A 5 -7.94 -8.10 23.72
CA VAL A 5 -7.86 -8.23 22.27
C VAL A 5 -6.58 -7.58 21.78
N ALA A 6 -5.85 -8.28 20.90
CA ALA A 6 -4.71 -7.74 20.19
C ALA A 6 -5.08 -7.50 18.72
N ASP A 7 -4.97 -6.25 18.27
CA ASP A 7 -5.14 -5.90 16.86
C ASP A 7 -3.79 -5.94 16.15
N CYS A 8 -3.60 -7.02 15.39
CA CYS A 8 -2.44 -7.26 14.55
C CYS A 8 -2.75 -7.06 13.06
N SER A 9 -3.85 -6.36 12.73
CA SER A 9 -4.26 -6.11 11.35
C SER A 9 -3.47 -4.96 10.72
N ASP A 10 -3.36 -4.95 9.40
CA ASP A 10 -2.65 -3.92 8.65
C ASP A 10 -3.58 -3.00 7.84
N ASN A 11 -4.90 -3.11 8.06
CA ASN A 11 -5.91 -2.38 7.31
C ASN A 11 -6.85 -1.56 8.20
N VAL A 12 -7.28 -0.41 7.69
CA VAL A 12 -8.11 0.55 8.41
C VAL A 12 -9.50 0.00 8.78
N PRO A 13 -10.25 -0.70 7.88
CA PRO A 13 -11.56 -1.23 8.22
C PRO A 13 -11.53 -2.17 9.45
N THR A 14 -10.55 -3.07 9.51
CA THR A 14 -10.40 -4.00 10.64
C THR A 14 -10.09 -3.27 11.94
N ARG A 15 -9.25 -2.22 11.90
CA ARG A 15 -8.96 -1.39 13.08
C ARG A 15 -10.21 -0.74 13.66
N TYR A 16 -11.07 -0.18 12.81
CA TYR A 16 -12.35 0.40 13.26
C TYR A 16 -13.31 -0.68 13.79
N LEU A 17 -13.41 -1.81 13.10
CA LEU A 17 -14.24 -2.95 13.54
C LEU A 17 -13.83 -3.46 14.92
N VAL A 18 -12.54 -3.76 15.09
CA VAL A 18 -12.01 -4.33 16.35
C VAL A 18 -12.12 -3.30 17.47
N ASN A 19 -11.88 -2.02 17.20
CA ASN A 19 -12.11 -0.96 18.16
C ASN A 19 -13.55 -0.95 18.67
N ASP A 20 -14.51 -0.88 17.76
CA ASP A 20 -15.92 -0.74 18.13
C ASP A 20 -16.41 -2.01 18.84
N ALA A 21 -16.00 -3.19 18.40
CA ALA A 21 -16.27 -4.45 19.09
C ALA A 21 -15.71 -4.47 20.52
N CYS A 22 -14.49 -3.97 20.72
CA CYS A 22 -13.87 -3.88 22.04
C CYS A 22 -14.59 -2.87 22.94
N VAL A 23 -15.01 -1.72 22.41
CA VAL A 23 -15.79 -0.73 23.16
C VAL A 23 -17.14 -1.31 23.58
N LEU A 24 -17.89 -1.92 22.65
CA LEU A 24 -19.18 -2.56 22.92
C LEU A 24 -19.06 -3.73 23.91
N GLY A 25 -17.98 -4.49 23.82
CA GLY A 25 -17.69 -5.61 24.71
C GLY A 25 -17.02 -5.24 26.03
N GLY A 26 -16.70 -3.96 26.26
CA GLY A 26 -15.96 -3.50 27.44
C GLY A 26 -14.59 -4.15 27.57
N LYS A 27 -13.90 -4.44 26.45
CA LYS A 27 -12.61 -5.13 26.42
C LYS A 27 -11.46 -4.17 26.11
N PRO A 28 -10.30 -4.32 26.76
CA PRO A 28 -9.11 -3.59 26.38
C PRO A 28 -8.58 -4.08 25.03
N LEU A 29 -8.04 -3.14 24.26
CA LEU A 29 -7.52 -3.37 22.93
C LEU A 29 -6.06 -2.94 22.87
N VAL A 30 -5.14 -3.89 22.68
CA VAL A 30 -3.73 -3.60 22.40
C VAL A 30 -3.55 -3.55 20.88
N SER A 31 -3.35 -2.37 20.31
CA SER A 31 -3.19 -2.20 18.85
C SER A 31 -1.77 -1.81 18.51
N ALA A 32 -1.21 -2.48 17.52
CA ALA A 32 0.09 -2.16 16.94
C ALA A 32 -0.03 -1.93 15.43
N SER A 33 0.90 -1.18 14.87
CA SER A 33 1.03 -0.97 13.43
C SER A 33 2.50 -0.84 13.03
N ALA A 34 2.77 -1.11 11.75
CA ALA A 34 4.08 -0.88 11.15
C ALA A 34 3.89 -0.43 9.70
N LEU A 35 4.75 0.46 9.23
CA LEU A 35 4.81 0.91 7.84
C LEU A 35 6.25 1.34 7.54
N ARG A 36 6.85 0.85 6.46
CA ARG A 36 8.25 1.11 6.10
C ARG A 36 9.21 0.75 7.24
N MET A 37 9.81 1.76 7.87
CA MET A 37 10.74 1.64 9.01
C MET A 37 10.14 2.20 10.31
N GLU A 38 8.84 2.46 10.33
CA GLU A 38 8.14 3.03 11.47
C GLU A 38 7.20 2.01 12.11
N GLY A 39 7.08 2.04 13.43
CA GLY A 39 6.16 1.22 14.21
C GLY A 39 5.42 2.04 15.26
N GLN A 40 4.18 1.66 15.56
CA GLN A 40 3.37 2.35 16.58
C GLN A 40 2.62 1.34 17.46
N LEU A 41 2.45 1.68 18.74
CA LEU A 41 1.67 0.87 19.68
C LEU A 41 0.92 1.74 20.69
N THR A 42 -0.32 1.34 20.99
CA THR A 42 -1.17 1.94 22.03
C THR A 42 -2.12 0.89 22.61
N VAL A 43 -2.48 1.07 23.88
CA VAL A 43 -3.59 0.35 24.51
C VAL A 43 -4.80 1.26 24.59
N TYR A 44 -5.89 0.83 23.97
CA TYR A 44 -7.18 1.50 23.93
C TYR A 44 -8.18 0.83 24.87
N ASN A 45 -9.21 1.59 25.25
CA ASN A 45 -10.34 1.11 26.06
C ASN A 45 -9.92 0.38 27.36
N TYR A 46 -8.84 0.84 27.98
CA TYR A 46 -8.31 0.29 29.23
C TYR A 46 -8.47 1.33 30.36
N GLU A 47 -9.14 0.95 31.44
CA GLU A 47 -9.33 1.78 32.66
C GLU A 47 -9.80 3.22 32.38
N GLY A 48 -10.79 3.39 31.50
CA GLY A 48 -11.32 4.71 31.15
C GLY A 48 -10.49 5.50 30.13
N GLY A 49 -9.45 4.89 29.56
CA GLY A 49 -8.65 5.43 28.47
C GLY A 49 -9.44 5.64 27.15
N PRO A 50 -8.85 6.37 26.18
CA PRO A 50 -9.48 6.62 24.89
C PRO A 50 -9.69 5.32 24.09
N CYS A 51 -10.68 5.32 23.21
CA CYS A 51 -10.78 4.33 22.12
C CYS A 51 -10.06 4.85 20.86
N TYR A 52 -9.89 4.02 19.84
CA TYR A 52 -9.26 4.42 18.57
C TYR A 52 -9.96 5.63 17.93
N ARG A 53 -11.30 5.68 17.95
CA ARG A 53 -12.09 6.80 17.41
C ARG A 53 -11.91 8.12 18.18
N CYS A 54 -11.43 8.11 19.42
CA CYS A 54 -11.09 9.34 20.13
C CYS A 54 -9.89 10.06 19.48
N LEU A 55 -9.01 9.30 18.82
CA LEU A 55 -7.86 9.83 18.10
C LEU A 55 -8.21 10.06 16.62
N TYR A 56 -8.89 9.08 16.02
CA TYR A 56 -9.23 9.03 14.60
C TYR A 56 -10.75 8.94 14.41
N PRO A 57 -11.49 10.05 14.64
CA PRO A 57 -12.96 10.03 14.62
C PRO A 57 -13.53 9.72 13.23
N VAL A 58 -12.82 10.15 12.18
CA VAL A 58 -13.18 9.95 10.77
C VAL A 58 -12.07 9.14 10.10
N PRO A 59 -12.40 8.09 9.32
CA PRO A 59 -11.40 7.36 8.55
C PRO A 59 -10.64 8.29 7.60
N PRO A 60 -9.33 8.05 7.39
CA PRO A 60 -8.59 8.74 6.34
C PRO A 60 -9.21 8.49 4.96
N PRO A 61 -9.08 9.44 4.01
CA PRO A 61 -9.52 9.23 2.63
C PRO A 61 -8.92 7.93 2.07
N PRO A 62 -9.70 7.12 1.34
CA PRO A 62 -9.23 5.87 0.76
C PRO A 62 -7.86 6.02 0.10
N GLU A 63 -7.69 6.99 -0.80
CA GLU A 63 -6.50 7.18 -1.62
C GLU A 63 -5.20 7.44 -0.83
N THR A 64 -5.28 7.88 0.42
CA THR A 64 -4.11 8.17 1.27
C THR A 64 -3.73 7.01 2.19
N VAL A 65 -4.54 5.94 2.23
CA VAL A 65 -4.26 4.75 3.03
C VAL A 65 -3.26 3.86 2.30
N THR A 66 -2.06 3.75 2.86
CA THR A 66 -1.03 2.77 2.49
C THR A 66 -1.01 1.65 3.51
N ASN A 67 -1.08 0.40 3.04
CA ASN A 67 -0.88 -0.79 3.87
C ASN A 67 0.56 -1.30 3.72
N CYS A 68 0.91 -2.37 4.45
CA CYS A 68 2.25 -2.97 4.39
C CYS A 68 2.58 -3.50 2.98
N SER A 69 1.59 -4.02 2.25
CA SER A 69 1.80 -4.56 0.89
C SER A 69 2.10 -3.47 -0.14
N ASP A 70 1.49 -2.29 -0.01
CA ASP A 70 1.61 -1.20 -0.98
C ASP A 70 2.75 -0.24 -0.62
N GLY A 71 2.98 0.01 0.68
CA GLY A 71 4.01 0.93 1.16
C GLY A 71 5.37 0.27 1.43
N GLY A 72 5.41 -1.06 1.49
CA GLY A 72 6.54 -1.85 1.97
C GLY A 72 6.72 -1.75 3.49
N VAL A 73 7.26 -2.80 4.11
CA VAL A 73 7.62 -2.81 5.53
C VAL A 73 8.87 -3.66 5.75
N LEU A 74 9.84 -3.16 6.52
CA LEU A 74 10.99 -3.97 6.93
C LEU A 74 10.50 -5.00 7.95
N GLY A 75 10.51 -6.30 7.60
CA GLY A 75 9.86 -7.36 8.39
C GLY A 75 10.28 -7.45 9.87
N VAL A 76 11.45 -6.94 10.24
CA VAL A 76 11.89 -6.84 11.64
C VAL A 76 11.03 -5.86 12.45
N VAL A 77 10.52 -4.79 11.83
CA VAL A 77 9.70 -3.77 12.49
C VAL A 77 8.39 -4.34 13.04
N PRO A 78 7.52 -5.02 12.26
CA PRO A 78 6.33 -5.66 12.83
C PRO A 78 6.70 -6.77 13.83
N GLY A 79 7.86 -7.43 13.68
CA GLY A 79 8.38 -8.36 14.69
C GLY A 79 8.63 -7.68 16.05
N ILE A 80 9.32 -6.54 16.07
CA ILE A 80 9.54 -5.73 17.28
C ILE A 80 8.21 -5.26 17.87
N MET A 81 7.32 -4.72 17.03
CA MET A 81 6.03 -4.22 17.49
C MET A 81 5.14 -5.32 18.05
N GLY A 82 5.17 -6.53 17.46
CA GLY A 82 4.48 -7.71 17.99
C GLY A 82 4.99 -8.14 19.37
N CYS A 83 6.30 -8.06 19.62
CA CYS A 83 6.86 -8.31 20.94
C CYS A 83 6.37 -7.30 21.99
N PHE A 84 6.31 -6.00 21.66
CA PHE A 84 5.74 -5.00 22.56
C PHE A 84 4.24 -5.18 22.77
N GLN A 85 3.52 -5.59 21.73
CA GLN A 85 2.10 -5.90 21.82
C GLN A 85 1.84 -7.06 22.78
N ALA A 86 2.61 -8.15 22.66
CA ALA A 86 2.54 -9.27 23.59
C ALA A 86 2.90 -8.86 25.02
N LEU A 87 3.90 -8.00 25.20
CA LEU A 87 4.29 -7.47 26.52
C LEU A 87 3.14 -6.73 27.20
N GLU A 88 2.45 -5.82 26.50
CA GLU A 88 1.32 -5.09 27.09
C GLU A 88 0.13 -6.00 27.39
N VAL A 89 -0.13 -7.01 26.54
CA VAL A 89 -1.14 -8.04 26.83
C VAL A 89 -0.80 -8.79 28.12
N LEU A 90 0.45 -9.24 28.29
CA LEU A 90 0.89 -9.95 29.49
C LEU A 90 0.82 -9.07 30.75
N LYS A 91 1.19 -7.79 30.65
CA LYS A 91 1.08 -6.87 31.78
C LYS A 91 -0.37 -6.64 32.21
N ILE A 92 -1.29 -6.49 31.27
CA ILE A 92 -2.72 -6.37 31.58
C ILE A 92 -3.24 -7.68 32.19
N ALA A 93 -2.93 -8.83 31.58
CA ALA A 93 -3.38 -10.14 32.05
C ALA A 93 -2.88 -10.48 33.46
N SER A 94 -1.67 -10.03 33.80
CA SER A 94 -1.05 -10.24 35.12
C SER A 94 -1.45 -9.20 36.17
N GLY A 95 -2.28 -8.21 35.82
CA GLY A 95 -2.72 -7.16 36.73
C GLY A 95 -1.68 -6.04 36.98
N GLN A 96 -0.57 -6.02 36.25
CA GLN A 96 0.44 -4.96 36.31
C GLN A 96 -0.01 -3.65 35.65
N GLY A 97 -1.14 -3.66 34.95
CA GLY A 97 -1.66 -2.54 34.18
C GLY A 97 -0.95 -2.35 32.83
N SER A 98 -1.22 -1.23 32.18
CA SER A 98 -0.62 -0.88 30.88
C SER A 98 0.15 0.42 30.97
N SER A 99 1.37 0.45 30.42
CA SER A 99 2.14 1.70 30.28
C SER A 99 1.82 2.42 28.96
N CYS A 100 1.18 1.73 28.03
CA CYS A 100 0.76 2.25 26.74
C CYS A 100 -0.72 2.66 26.70
N SER A 101 -1.42 2.68 27.85
CA SER A 101 -2.71 3.35 27.97
C SER A 101 -2.49 4.87 28.02
N GLN A 102 -3.22 5.61 27.18
CA GLN A 102 -3.03 7.07 26.99
C GLN A 102 -1.63 7.49 26.52
N GLN A 103 -0.85 6.56 25.94
CA GLN A 103 0.46 6.81 25.37
C GLN A 103 0.56 6.13 24.01
N LEU A 104 1.13 6.82 23.03
CA LEU A 104 1.51 6.28 21.73
C LEU A 104 3.01 6.06 21.73
N LEU A 105 3.42 4.80 21.81
CA LEU A 105 4.80 4.40 21.56
C LEU A 105 5.05 4.44 20.06
N MET A 106 6.10 5.15 19.64
CA MET A 106 6.56 5.18 18.26
C MET A 106 8.00 4.66 18.19
N LEU A 107 8.26 3.80 17.23
CA LEU A 107 9.57 3.31 16.84
C LEU A 107 9.92 3.93 15.49
N ASP A 108 11.06 4.61 15.44
CA ASP A 108 11.78 4.92 14.21
C ASP A 108 12.96 3.94 14.13
N ALA A 109 12.87 2.96 13.22
CA ALA A 109 13.89 1.93 13.06
C ALA A 109 15.10 2.41 12.23
N GLN A 110 14.99 3.54 11.53
CA GLN A 110 16.11 4.09 10.77
C GLN A 110 17.18 4.64 11.72
N ASP A 111 16.75 5.43 12.70
CA ASP A 111 17.63 6.00 13.73
C ASP A 111 17.65 5.18 15.04
N VAL A 112 16.86 4.10 15.12
CA VAL A 112 16.65 3.28 16.32
C VAL A 112 16.21 4.13 17.51
N ARG A 113 15.17 4.94 17.30
CA ARG A 113 14.62 5.87 18.30
C ARG A 113 13.24 5.44 18.76
N PHE A 114 13.03 5.54 20.07
CA PHE A 114 11.73 5.40 20.69
C PHE A 114 11.21 6.76 21.15
N ARG A 115 9.94 7.04 20.88
CA ARG A 115 9.24 8.21 21.38
C ARG A 115 7.93 7.77 22.01
N SER A 116 7.62 8.31 23.19
CA SER A 116 6.30 8.15 23.80
C SER A 116 5.58 9.48 23.73
N ILE A 117 4.43 9.50 23.06
CA ILE A 117 3.57 10.67 22.95
C ILE A 117 2.35 10.48 23.83
N ARG A 118 2.07 11.43 24.72
CA ARG A 118 0.84 11.42 25.51
C ARG A 118 -0.36 11.65 24.60
N LEU A 119 -1.32 10.75 24.66
CA LEU A 119 -2.55 10.84 23.89
C LEU A 119 -3.57 11.73 24.59
N ARG A 120 -4.50 12.26 23.80
CA ARG A 120 -5.71 12.90 24.34
C ARG A 120 -6.52 11.87 25.13
N PRO A 121 -7.15 12.26 26.24
CA PRO A 121 -8.02 11.37 26.99
C PRO A 121 -9.27 11.01 26.19
N ARG A 122 -10.08 10.11 26.75
CA ARG A 122 -11.43 9.79 26.26
C ARG A 122 -12.23 11.06 26.00
N GLN A 123 -12.86 11.14 24.83
CA GLN A 123 -13.65 12.29 24.40
C GLN A 123 -15.14 12.07 24.73
N ALA A 124 -15.77 13.03 25.40
CA ALA A 124 -17.19 12.95 25.77
C ALA A 124 -18.12 12.84 24.54
N GLY A 125 -17.74 13.49 23.42
CA GLY A 125 -18.46 13.43 22.15
C GLY A 125 -18.04 12.29 21.21
N CYS A 126 -17.30 11.28 21.69
CA CYS A 126 -16.88 10.17 20.82
C CYS A 126 -18.08 9.32 20.37
N ALA A 127 -18.17 9.04 19.08
CA ALA A 127 -19.25 8.23 18.50
C ALA A 127 -19.36 6.81 19.09
N ALA A 128 -18.26 6.23 19.60
CA ALA A 128 -18.26 4.88 20.16
C ALA A 128 -18.23 4.86 21.70
N CYS A 129 -17.32 5.59 22.34
CA CYS A 129 -17.18 5.58 23.80
C CYS A 129 -17.57 6.91 24.47
N GLY A 130 -18.30 7.80 23.79
CA GLY A 130 -18.77 9.05 24.38
C GLY A 130 -19.88 8.85 25.42
N GLU A 131 -20.44 9.94 25.91
CA GLU A 131 -21.60 9.93 26.82
C GLU A 131 -22.89 9.55 26.10
N ASN A 132 -23.01 9.93 24.82
CA ASN A 132 -24.14 9.61 23.94
C ASN A 132 -23.61 8.92 22.67
N PRO A 133 -23.22 7.63 22.74
CA PRO A 133 -22.61 6.94 21.61
C PRO A 133 -23.64 6.68 20.49
N THR A 134 -23.24 6.95 19.25
CA THR A 134 -24.04 6.65 18.05
C THR A 134 -23.71 5.27 17.48
N VAL A 135 -22.51 4.76 17.72
CA VAL A 135 -22.10 3.39 17.36
C VAL A 135 -22.57 2.45 18.48
N THR A 136 -23.71 1.80 18.25
CA THR A 136 -24.33 0.86 19.21
C THR A 136 -24.30 -0.60 18.73
N ALA A 137 -23.93 -0.83 17.47
CA ALA A 137 -23.75 -2.13 16.86
C ALA A 137 -22.63 -2.08 15.83
N LEU A 138 -22.12 -3.25 15.44
CA LEU A 138 -21.17 -3.36 14.34
C LEU A 138 -21.86 -3.05 13.01
N GLN A 139 -21.11 -2.44 12.09
CA GLN A 139 -21.61 -1.99 10.78
C GLN A 139 -20.73 -2.54 9.64
N ASP A 140 -21.07 -2.20 8.41
CA ASP A 140 -20.19 -2.44 7.26
C ASP A 140 -19.02 -1.45 7.29
N TYR A 141 -17.85 -1.93 7.73
CA TYR A 141 -16.65 -1.12 7.85
C TYR A 141 -15.94 -0.89 6.52
N GLU A 142 -16.12 -1.76 5.53
CA GLU A 142 -15.56 -1.54 4.19
C GLU A 142 -16.30 -0.39 3.50
N ALA A 143 -17.64 -0.39 3.59
CA ALA A 143 -18.46 0.71 3.09
C ALA A 143 -18.19 2.02 3.84
N PHE A 144 -18.02 1.97 5.16
CA PHE A 144 -17.72 3.14 5.99
C PHE A 144 -16.34 3.75 5.69
N CYS A 145 -15.33 2.91 5.52
CA CYS A 145 -13.96 3.37 5.26
C CYS A 145 -13.68 3.59 3.77
N GLY A 146 -14.57 3.22 2.85
CA GLY A 146 -14.34 3.25 1.41
C GLY A 146 -13.10 2.44 0.99
N SER A 147 -12.76 1.39 1.75
CA SER A 147 -11.57 0.56 1.56
C SER A 147 -11.84 -0.88 1.97
N SER A 148 -11.17 -1.84 1.35
CA SER A 148 -11.35 -3.26 1.70
C SER A 148 -10.54 -3.64 2.94
N ALA A 149 -11.08 -4.58 3.71
CA ALA A 149 -10.44 -5.22 4.86
C ALA A 149 -9.53 -6.39 4.47
N THR A 150 -9.26 -6.58 3.18
CA THR A 150 -8.47 -7.69 2.66
C THR A 150 -7.12 -7.21 2.12
N ASP A 151 -6.10 -8.06 2.27
CA ASP A 151 -4.75 -7.90 1.67
C ASP A 151 -4.79 -7.93 0.12
N LYS A 152 -5.99 -8.06 -0.48
CA LYS A 152 -6.16 -7.99 -1.92
C LYS A 152 -5.96 -6.56 -2.35
N CYS A 153 -4.73 -6.34 -2.81
CA CYS A 153 -4.21 -5.15 -3.45
C CYS A 153 -5.32 -4.34 -4.15
N ARG A 154 -5.51 -3.10 -3.68
CA ARG A 154 -6.44 -2.15 -4.30
C ARG A 154 -6.18 -2.12 -5.78
N ARG A 155 -7.17 -2.39 -6.63
CA ARG A 155 -7.05 -2.00 -8.03
C ARG A 155 -7.20 -0.49 -8.08
N LEU A 156 -6.10 0.23 -8.26
CA LEU A 156 -6.18 1.64 -8.62
C LEU A 156 -6.94 1.76 -9.96
N CYS A 157 -7.72 2.82 -10.11
CA CYS A 157 -8.45 3.14 -11.34
C CYS A 157 -8.07 4.56 -11.80
N LEU A 158 -6.77 4.79 -12.03
CA LEU A 158 -6.23 6.09 -12.44
C LEU A 158 -6.34 6.32 -13.95
N LEU A 159 -6.42 5.24 -14.72
CA LEU A 159 -6.46 5.25 -16.18
C LEU A 159 -7.83 4.80 -16.72
N SER A 160 -8.23 5.36 -17.87
CA SER A 160 -9.40 4.88 -18.62
C SER A 160 -9.12 3.54 -19.30
N LYS A 161 -10.16 2.80 -19.71
CA LYS A 161 -10.00 1.45 -20.29
C LYS A 161 -9.12 1.44 -21.54
N GLU A 162 -9.10 2.53 -22.30
CA GLU A 162 -8.35 2.65 -23.57
C GLU A 162 -6.84 2.78 -23.34
N GLN A 163 -6.46 3.25 -22.15
CA GLN A 163 -5.08 3.43 -21.69
C GLN A 163 -4.53 2.18 -20.98
N ARG A 164 -5.29 1.09 -20.96
CA ARG A 164 -4.92 -0.18 -20.33
C ARG A 164 -5.02 -1.30 -21.36
N ILE A 165 -4.15 -2.30 -21.22
CA ILE A 165 -4.25 -3.56 -21.96
C ILE A 165 -4.20 -4.73 -20.99
N SER A 166 -4.80 -5.86 -21.35
CA SER A 166 -4.69 -7.11 -20.62
C SER A 166 -3.36 -7.82 -20.91
N VAL A 167 -3.00 -8.78 -20.06
CA VAL A 167 -1.81 -9.63 -20.27
C VAL A 167 -1.93 -10.50 -21.52
N GLN A 168 -3.16 -10.85 -21.93
CA GLN A 168 -3.42 -11.59 -23.17
C GLN A 168 -3.16 -10.73 -24.40
N GLU A 169 -3.72 -9.52 -24.44
CA GLU A 169 -3.46 -8.57 -25.53
C GLU A 169 -1.96 -8.24 -25.61
N TYR A 170 -1.29 -8.10 -24.45
CA TYR A 170 0.16 -7.88 -24.44
C TYR A 170 0.93 -9.09 -25.00
N LYS A 171 0.54 -10.32 -24.67
CA LYS A 171 1.15 -11.53 -25.23
C LYS A 171 1.01 -11.58 -26.75
N GLU A 172 -0.16 -11.24 -27.29
CA GLU A 172 -0.39 -11.18 -28.73
C GLU A 172 0.53 -10.15 -29.42
N ILE A 173 0.75 -8.98 -28.78
CA ILE A 173 1.70 -7.97 -29.26
C ILE A 173 3.14 -8.51 -29.25
N LEU A 174 3.52 -9.23 -28.20
CA LEU A 174 4.84 -9.86 -28.06
C LEU A 174 5.07 -10.91 -29.16
N GLU A 175 4.10 -11.79 -29.39
CA GLU A 175 4.16 -12.85 -30.41
C GLU A 175 4.08 -12.29 -31.83
N GLY A 176 3.34 -11.19 -32.02
CA GLY A 176 3.24 -10.48 -33.30
C GLY A 176 4.52 -9.76 -33.71
N GLY A 177 5.50 -9.60 -32.82
CA GLY A 177 6.79 -8.99 -33.12
C GLY A 177 6.73 -7.50 -33.49
N ALA A 178 5.63 -6.82 -33.18
CA ALA A 178 5.48 -5.39 -33.43
C ALA A 178 6.50 -4.61 -32.58
N PRO A 179 7.29 -3.67 -33.15
CA PRO A 179 8.25 -2.92 -32.36
C PRO A 179 7.55 -2.06 -31.31
N HIS A 180 7.89 -2.28 -30.04
CA HIS A 180 7.37 -1.53 -28.89
C HIS A 180 8.42 -1.51 -27.76
N LEU A 181 8.18 -0.68 -26.75
CA LEU A 181 8.96 -0.67 -25.51
C LEU A 181 8.13 -1.28 -24.38
N LEU A 182 8.72 -2.17 -23.60
CA LEU A 182 8.17 -2.65 -22.33
C LEU A 182 8.97 -2.02 -21.19
N LEU A 183 8.29 -1.33 -20.28
CA LEU A 183 8.89 -0.67 -19.11
C LEU A 183 8.47 -1.39 -17.84
N ASP A 184 9.43 -1.91 -17.09
CA ASP A 184 9.22 -2.45 -15.74
C ASP A 184 9.51 -1.36 -14.71
N VAL A 185 8.49 -0.98 -13.95
CA VAL A 185 8.57 0.12 -12.97
C VAL A 185 8.70 -0.34 -11.53
N ARG A 186 8.95 -1.64 -11.31
CA ARG A 186 9.20 -2.16 -9.97
C ARG A 186 10.56 -1.71 -9.43
N PRO A 187 10.76 -1.77 -8.10
CA PRO A 187 12.09 -1.63 -7.51
C PRO A 187 13.09 -2.63 -8.11
N LEU A 188 14.36 -2.25 -8.25
CA LEU A 188 15.40 -3.10 -8.85
C LEU A 188 15.49 -4.47 -8.18
N VAL A 189 15.36 -4.52 -6.85
CA VAL A 189 15.38 -5.76 -6.08
C VAL A 189 14.28 -6.75 -6.49
N GLU A 190 13.15 -6.28 -7.01
CA GLU A 190 12.07 -7.12 -7.53
C GLU A 190 12.31 -7.56 -8.97
N VAL A 191 12.95 -6.70 -9.78
CA VAL A 191 13.35 -6.99 -11.15
C VAL A 191 14.43 -8.07 -11.21
N ASP A 192 15.35 -8.05 -10.23
CA ASP A 192 16.41 -9.04 -10.06
C ASP A 192 15.87 -10.45 -9.73
N ILE A 193 14.67 -10.55 -9.14
CA ILE A 193 14.01 -11.83 -8.86
C ILE A 193 13.49 -12.45 -10.17
N CYS A 194 12.74 -11.67 -10.94
CA CYS A 194 12.17 -12.08 -12.22
C CYS A 194 11.76 -10.85 -13.04
N HIS A 195 11.81 -10.93 -14.37
CA HIS A 195 11.31 -9.89 -15.28
C HIS A 195 10.94 -10.52 -16.63
N LEU A 196 10.13 -9.81 -17.42
CA LEU A 196 9.79 -10.28 -18.77
C LEU A 196 10.97 -10.04 -19.73
N PRO A 197 11.19 -10.92 -20.72
CA PRO A 197 12.18 -10.67 -21.75
C PRO A 197 11.97 -9.31 -22.41
N LEU A 198 13.05 -8.60 -22.69
CA LEU A 198 13.04 -7.28 -23.35
C LEU A 198 12.46 -6.12 -22.51
N SER A 199 12.13 -6.33 -21.24
CA SER A 199 11.71 -5.23 -20.36
C SER A 199 12.88 -4.29 -20.02
N LEU A 200 12.67 -2.99 -20.22
CA LEU A 200 13.53 -1.94 -19.70
C LEU A 200 13.17 -1.67 -18.23
N SER A 201 14.11 -1.80 -17.32
CA SER A 201 13.89 -1.51 -15.89
C SER A 201 14.11 -0.03 -15.59
N ILE A 202 13.06 0.68 -15.18
CA ILE A 202 13.15 2.03 -14.63
C ILE A 202 12.16 2.12 -13.45
N PRO A 203 12.64 2.07 -12.19
CA PRO A 203 11.76 2.10 -11.02
C PRO A 203 10.85 3.32 -10.99
N LEU A 204 9.61 3.16 -10.51
CA LEU A 204 8.62 4.25 -10.41
C LEU A 204 9.18 5.47 -9.68
N ALA A 205 9.86 5.26 -8.55
CA ALA A 205 10.47 6.35 -7.78
C ALA A 205 11.46 7.19 -8.62
N SER A 206 12.22 6.55 -9.52
CA SER A 206 13.14 7.25 -10.42
C SER A 206 12.41 8.09 -11.48
N LEU A 207 11.20 7.67 -11.90
CA LEU A 207 10.34 8.45 -12.80
C LEU A 207 9.68 9.63 -12.07
N GLU A 208 9.19 9.41 -10.85
CA GLU A 208 8.59 10.45 -10.01
C GLU A 208 9.59 11.56 -9.69
N ASP A 209 10.82 11.19 -9.32
CA ASP A 209 11.92 12.13 -9.04
C ASP A 209 12.55 12.70 -10.32
N ARG A 210 12.14 12.24 -11.50
CA ARG A 210 12.69 12.62 -12.82
C ARG A 210 14.22 12.55 -12.87
N LYS A 211 14.79 11.47 -12.34
CA LYS A 211 16.26 11.29 -12.30
C LYS A 211 16.85 11.35 -13.70
N THR A 212 17.81 12.25 -13.90
CA THR A 212 18.40 12.56 -15.22
C THR A 212 18.90 11.31 -15.95
N GLU A 213 19.54 10.38 -15.23
CA GLU A 213 20.06 9.13 -15.79
C GLU A 213 18.98 8.26 -16.44
N HIS A 214 17.84 8.10 -15.75
CA HIS A 214 16.75 7.24 -16.19
C HIS A 214 15.90 7.91 -17.28
N VAL A 215 15.70 9.22 -17.17
CA VAL A 215 15.03 9.99 -18.23
C VAL A 215 15.84 9.96 -19.52
N GLN A 216 17.18 10.05 -19.43
CA GLN A 216 18.07 9.96 -20.58
C GLN A 216 18.03 8.55 -21.20
N LEU A 217 18.11 7.51 -20.37
CA LEU A 217 17.97 6.12 -20.82
C LEU A 217 16.63 5.88 -21.53
N LEU A 218 15.53 6.41 -20.98
CA LEU A 218 14.21 6.31 -21.59
C LEU A 218 14.18 6.98 -22.98
N LYS A 219 14.77 8.18 -23.12
CA LYS A 219 14.87 8.89 -24.41
C LYS A 219 15.60 8.07 -25.46
N GLU A 220 16.77 7.53 -25.11
CA GLU A 220 17.59 6.72 -26.01
C GLU A 220 16.83 5.51 -26.51
N ARG A 221 16.13 4.80 -25.61
CA ARG A 221 15.32 3.63 -25.96
C ARG A 221 14.09 3.97 -26.81
N ILE A 222 13.46 5.12 -26.59
CA ILE A 222 12.35 5.58 -27.43
C ILE A 222 12.85 5.87 -28.86
N VAL A 223 13.99 6.54 -29.00
CA VAL A 223 14.60 6.82 -30.32
C VAL A 223 14.95 5.52 -31.05
N GLU A 224 15.58 4.56 -30.36
CA GLU A 224 15.89 3.23 -30.92
C GLU A 224 14.62 2.49 -31.38
N ALA A 225 13.55 2.52 -30.58
CA ALA A 225 12.28 1.88 -30.93
C ALA A 225 11.62 2.55 -32.14
N LYS A 226 11.67 3.89 -32.21
CA LYS A 226 11.12 4.66 -33.34
C LYS A 226 11.83 4.34 -34.65
N GLN A 227 13.15 4.19 -34.63
CA GLN A 227 13.93 3.79 -35.81
C GLN A 227 13.49 2.41 -36.34
N ARG A 228 13.11 1.48 -35.46
CA ARG A 228 12.60 0.15 -35.85
C ARG A 228 11.19 0.19 -36.42
N LEU A 229 10.34 1.12 -35.97
CA LEU A 229 8.96 1.28 -36.45
C LEU A 229 8.87 1.80 -37.90
N LYS A 230 9.92 2.45 -38.44
CA LYS A 230 9.97 3.00 -39.81
C LYS A 230 8.74 3.84 -40.19
N SER A 231 8.13 4.51 -39.21
CA SER A 231 6.90 5.30 -39.35
C SER A 231 6.97 6.55 -38.46
N GLU A 232 6.26 7.62 -38.85
CA GLU A 232 6.10 8.85 -38.04
C GLU A 232 5.13 8.68 -36.85
N SER A 233 4.60 7.47 -36.65
CA SER A 233 3.67 7.16 -35.56
C SER A 233 4.34 7.23 -34.18
N CYS A 234 3.56 7.55 -33.14
CA CYS A 234 4.02 7.51 -31.75
C CYS A 234 4.52 6.11 -31.38
N VAL A 235 5.62 6.02 -30.63
CA VAL A 235 6.16 4.74 -30.17
C VAL A 235 5.23 4.13 -29.11
N PRO A 236 4.77 2.88 -29.27
CA PRO A 236 4.00 2.19 -28.23
C PRO A 236 4.90 1.85 -27.03
N VAL A 237 4.48 2.28 -25.84
CA VAL A 237 5.15 1.99 -24.57
C VAL A 237 4.16 1.28 -23.66
N TYR A 238 4.49 0.06 -23.26
CA TYR A 238 3.70 -0.72 -22.31
C TYR A 238 4.41 -0.71 -20.97
N VAL A 239 3.68 -0.46 -19.89
CA VAL A 239 4.24 -0.36 -18.54
C VAL A 239 3.72 -1.50 -17.69
N ILE A 240 4.62 -2.23 -17.04
CA ILE A 240 4.31 -3.34 -16.15
C ILE A 240 4.88 -3.10 -14.76
N CYS A 241 4.12 -3.52 -13.74
CA CYS A 241 4.61 -3.62 -12.38
C CYS A 241 4.15 -4.96 -11.78
N LYS A 242 4.24 -5.13 -10.45
CA LYS A 242 3.83 -6.39 -9.80
C LYS A 242 2.35 -6.70 -10.02
N MET A 243 1.45 -5.74 -9.77
CA MET A 243 -0.01 -5.95 -9.74
C MET A 243 -0.84 -4.99 -10.61
N GLY A 244 -0.21 -4.10 -11.38
CA GLY A 244 -0.91 -3.17 -12.27
C GLY A 244 -1.38 -1.86 -11.60
N ASN A 245 -0.80 -1.50 -10.45
CA ASN A 245 -1.09 -0.26 -9.72
C ASN A 245 -0.09 0.84 -10.06
N ASP A 246 1.18 0.61 -9.75
CA ASP A 246 2.27 1.55 -10.04
C ASP A 246 2.47 1.79 -11.54
N SER A 247 2.16 0.80 -12.37
CA SER A 247 2.14 0.95 -13.82
C SER A 247 1.15 2.02 -14.28
N GLN A 248 0.02 2.20 -13.59
CA GLN A 248 -0.93 3.28 -13.93
C GLN A 248 -0.38 4.66 -13.60
N ARG A 249 0.28 4.82 -12.44
CA ARG A 249 0.95 6.07 -12.06
C ARG A 249 2.07 6.41 -13.04
N ALA A 250 2.89 5.42 -13.38
CA ALA A 250 3.95 5.58 -14.36
C ALA A 250 3.42 6.02 -15.73
N VAL A 251 2.31 5.46 -16.21
CA VAL A 251 1.69 5.91 -17.47
C VAL A 251 1.24 7.37 -17.39
N GLN A 252 0.66 7.83 -16.28
CA GLN A 252 0.31 9.24 -16.11
C GLN A 252 1.54 10.15 -16.18
N ILE A 253 2.64 9.77 -15.51
CA ILE A 253 3.91 10.51 -15.55
C ILE A 253 4.46 10.54 -16.98
N LEU A 254 4.47 9.40 -17.67
CA LEU A 254 4.93 9.30 -19.06
C LEU A 254 4.09 10.15 -20.01
N GLN A 255 2.76 10.18 -19.84
CA GLN A 255 1.86 11.02 -20.64
C GLN A 255 2.09 12.51 -20.40
N GLN A 256 2.42 12.91 -19.17
CA GLN A 256 2.80 14.29 -18.86
C GLN A 256 4.16 14.67 -19.45
N MET A 257 5.10 13.73 -19.54
CA MET A 257 6.43 13.96 -20.14
C MET A 257 6.40 13.94 -21.68
N ALA A 258 5.44 13.23 -22.28
CA ALA A 258 5.33 13.05 -23.72
C ALA A 258 5.10 14.39 -24.44
N GLY A 259 5.95 14.70 -25.43
CA GLY A 259 5.88 15.93 -26.21
C GLY A 259 6.51 17.17 -25.54
N LEU A 260 6.94 17.06 -24.28
CA LEU A 260 7.66 18.10 -23.56
C LEU A 260 9.12 17.69 -23.32
N GLU A 261 9.29 16.56 -22.65
CA GLU A 261 10.60 16.07 -22.22
C GLU A 261 11.06 14.88 -23.06
N VAL A 262 10.13 14.04 -23.53
CA VAL A 262 10.42 12.88 -24.39
C VAL A 262 9.61 12.97 -25.68
N GLU A 263 10.04 12.24 -26.72
CA GLU A 263 9.30 12.18 -27.99
C GLU A 263 7.84 11.69 -27.80
N PRO A 264 6.92 11.98 -28.74
CA PRO A 264 5.53 11.52 -28.64
C PRO A 264 5.44 9.98 -28.51
N ILE A 265 4.86 9.53 -27.41
CA ILE A 265 4.66 8.10 -27.09
C ILE A 265 3.19 7.78 -26.87
N SER A 266 2.80 6.53 -27.13
CA SER A 266 1.51 5.97 -26.73
C SER A 266 1.74 5.04 -25.53
N ALA A 267 1.55 5.56 -24.32
CA ALA A 267 1.77 4.82 -23.09
C ALA A 267 0.49 4.11 -22.61
N LYS A 268 0.58 2.81 -22.34
CA LYS A 268 -0.48 1.99 -21.75
C LYS A 268 0.05 1.10 -20.63
N ASP A 269 -0.78 0.80 -19.64
CA ASP A 269 -0.40 -0.13 -18.57
C ASP A 269 -0.85 -1.57 -18.88
N VAL A 270 -0.10 -2.55 -18.37
CA VAL A 270 -0.50 -3.96 -18.40
C VAL A 270 -1.31 -4.29 -17.14
N SER A 271 -2.60 -4.49 -17.34
CA SER A 271 -3.59 -4.71 -16.29
C SER A 271 -3.29 -5.97 -15.48
N GLY A 272 -3.15 -5.82 -14.16
CA GLY A 272 -2.85 -6.90 -13.24
C GLY A 272 -1.37 -7.27 -13.15
N GLY A 273 -0.49 -6.60 -13.93
CA GLY A 273 0.96 -6.73 -13.82
C GLY A 273 1.48 -8.16 -14.03
N LEU A 274 2.63 -8.44 -13.43
CA LEU A 274 3.28 -9.76 -13.48
C LEU A 274 2.50 -10.86 -12.76
N MET A 275 1.71 -10.53 -11.74
CA MET A 275 0.86 -11.53 -11.08
C MET A 275 -0.22 -12.05 -12.03
N ALA A 276 -0.84 -11.16 -12.83
CA ALA A 276 -1.78 -11.59 -13.87
C ALA A 276 -1.07 -12.34 -15.01
N TRP A 277 0.16 -11.95 -15.36
CA TRP A 277 0.96 -12.67 -16.35
C TRP A 277 1.24 -14.11 -15.90
N ALA A 278 1.74 -14.28 -14.68
CA ALA A 278 2.01 -15.59 -14.11
C ALA A 278 0.73 -16.45 -14.02
N GLN A 279 -0.40 -15.85 -13.64
CA GLN A 279 -1.65 -16.59 -13.54
C GLN A 279 -2.23 -17.03 -14.90
N LYS A 280 -2.17 -16.16 -15.91
CA LYS A 280 -2.97 -16.34 -17.14
C LYS A 280 -2.14 -16.70 -18.37
N ILE A 281 -0.86 -16.36 -18.38
CA ILE A 281 0.03 -16.52 -19.55
C ILE A 281 1.09 -17.59 -19.31
N ASP A 282 1.81 -17.50 -18.20
CA ASP A 282 2.92 -18.39 -17.87
C ASP A 282 2.89 -18.79 -16.38
N PRO A 283 2.20 -19.89 -16.03
CA PRO A 283 2.15 -20.42 -14.66
C PRO A 283 3.52 -20.80 -14.06
N SER A 284 4.57 -20.90 -14.88
CA SER A 284 5.93 -21.17 -14.41
C SER A 284 6.70 -19.90 -14.03
N PHE A 285 6.16 -18.72 -14.36
CA PHE A 285 6.80 -17.44 -14.03
C PHE A 285 6.86 -17.24 -12.50
N PRO A 286 8.02 -16.87 -11.93
CA PRO A 286 8.19 -16.74 -10.48
C PRO A 286 7.22 -15.72 -9.86
N GLN A 287 6.58 -16.12 -8.76
CA GLN A 287 5.69 -15.29 -7.94
C GLN A 287 6.34 -15.04 -6.56
N TYR A 288 6.17 -13.83 -6.04
CA TYR A 288 6.68 -13.37 -4.74
C TYR A 288 5.74 -12.33 -4.15
#